data_AF-A0AAD7BNB6-F1
#
_entry.id   AF-A0AAD7BNB6-F1
#
_cell.length_a   1.000
_cell.length_b   1.000
_cell.length_c   1.000
_cell.angle_alpha   90.00
_cell.angle_beta   90.00
_cell.angle_gamma   90.00
#
_symmetry.space_group_name_H-M   'P 1'
#
loop_
_entity.id
_entity.type
_entity.pdbx_description
1 polymer ?
#
loop_
_entity_poly.entity_id
_entity_poly.type
_entity_poly.pdbx_seq_one_letter_code
_entity_poly.pdbx_strand_id
1 'polypeptide(L)'
;GSVGFANRLGKVQNIATCLITGAFKTTPIDTLNYMAHIPPIVNRLNHLSFNAATRLATLPPSNPLQKLTRRCVSHVPRCHRSVLHDTFSAFPSLTNLETIVPSVLETTWTPSFSHQIATDKNTALKELSNYSEDLCIFSDGS
;
A
#
# COMPACT_ATOMS: atom_id res chain seq x y z
N GLY A 1 6.28 14.26 23.22
CA GLY A 1 5.11 13.53 22.67
C GLY A 1 5.18 13.46 21.14
N SER A 2 4.37 12.60 20.51
CA SER A 2 4.41 12.36 19.05
C SER A 2 4.19 13.61 18.22
N VAL A 3 3.27 14.50 18.65
CA VAL A 3 2.97 15.78 17.98
C VAL A 3 4.22 16.66 17.86
N GLY A 4 5.06 16.70 18.90
CA GLY A 4 6.30 17.48 18.88
C GLY A 4 7.32 16.94 17.87
N PHE A 5 7.40 15.62 17.72
CA PHE A 5 8.24 14.98 16.70
C PHE A 5 7.71 15.25 15.29
N ALA A 6 6.40 15.12 15.07
CA ALA A 6 5.77 15.43 13.79
C ALA A 6 6.02 16.89 13.39
N ASN A 7 5.92 17.84 14.33
CA ASN A 7 6.21 19.25 14.06
C ASN A 7 7.68 19.50 13.69
N ARG A 8 8.63 18.82 14.35
CA ARG A 8 10.05 18.91 13.99
C ARG A 8 10.31 18.36 12.59
N LEU A 9 9.71 17.22 12.26
CA LEU A 9 9.84 16.61 10.94
C LEU A 9 9.18 17.47 9.85
N GLY A 10 8.05 18.12 10.17
CA GLY A 10 7.38 19.08 9.31
C GLY A 10 8.26 20.28 8.98
N LYS A 11 9.04 20.80 9.94
CA LYS A 11 10.03 21.86 9.67
C LYS A 11 11.09 21.40 8.66
N VAL A 12 11.60 20.18 8.81
CA VAL A 12 12.59 19.61 7.87
C VAL A 12 11.98 19.43 6.48
N GLN A 13 10.76 18.90 6.40
CA GLN A 13 10.03 18.78 5.13
C GLN A 13 9.87 20.14 4.46
N ASN A 14 9.45 21.17 5.20
CA ASN A 14 9.24 22.51 4.66
C ASN A 14 10.54 23.12 4.11
N ILE A 15 11.67 22.94 4.81
CA ILE A 15 12.98 23.37 4.32
C ILE A 15 13.33 22.63 3.02
N ALA A 16 13.13 21.31 2.98
CA ALA A 16 13.39 20.50 1.79
C ALA A 16 12.50 20.91 0.61
N THR A 17 11.20 21.15 0.83
CA THR A 17 10.27 21.63 -0.19
C THR A 17 10.76 22.95 -0.78
N CYS A 18 11.12 23.94 0.05
CA CYS A 18 11.67 25.21 -0.43
C CYS A 18 12.94 25.02 -1.27
N LEU A 19 13.85 24.13 -0.85
CA LEU A 19 15.08 23.85 -1.57
C LEU A 19 14.81 23.18 -2.93
N ILE A 20 13.94 22.17 -2.97
CA ILE A 20 13.60 21.41 -4.19
C ILE A 20 12.95 22.33 -5.23
N THR A 21 12.03 23.19 -4.80
CA THR A 21 11.30 24.08 -5.70
C THR A 21 12.04 25.39 -5.99
N GLY A 22 13.18 25.64 -5.34
CA GLY A 22 13.90 26.92 -5.39
C GLY A 22 13.06 28.11 -4.88
N ALA A 23 12.11 27.88 -3.97
CA ALA A 23 11.19 28.91 -3.51
C ALA A 23 11.82 29.80 -2.44
N PHE A 24 11.42 31.07 -2.41
CA PHE A 24 11.85 32.00 -1.37
C PHE A 24 11.31 31.59 0.01
N LYS A 25 12.03 31.99 1.06
CA LYS A 25 11.62 31.76 2.46
C LYS A 25 10.26 32.40 2.81
N THR A 26 9.87 33.44 2.08
CA THR A 26 8.59 34.16 2.24
C THR A 26 7.43 33.50 1.48
N THR A 27 7.70 32.53 0.61
CA THR A 27 6.66 31.83 -0.14
C THR A 27 5.79 31.02 0.83
N PRO A 28 4.44 31.08 0.72
CA PRO A 28 3.58 30.26 1.56
C PRO A 28 3.87 28.77 1.38
N ILE A 29 4.13 28.09 2.50
CA ILE A 29 4.61 26.70 2.45
C ILE A 29 3.52 25.71 2.04
N ASP A 30 2.27 25.99 2.39
CA ASP A 30 1.14 25.11 2.09
C ASP A 30 0.85 25.08 0.59
N THR A 31 0.92 26.23 -0.09
CA THR A 31 0.82 26.29 -1.55
C THR A 31 1.98 25.59 -2.22
N LEU A 32 3.19 25.71 -1.64
CA LEU A 32 4.37 25.07 -2.18
C LEU A 32 4.32 23.54 -2.08
N ASN A 33 3.90 23.04 -0.92
CA ASN A 33 3.65 21.62 -0.69
C ASN A 33 2.58 21.09 -1.66
N TYR A 34 1.52 21.85 -1.90
CA TYR A 34 0.50 21.50 -2.91
C TYR A 34 1.08 21.43 -4.33
N MET A 35 1.83 22.45 -4.76
CA MET A 35 2.46 22.49 -6.09
C MET A 35 3.49 21.36 -6.27
N ALA A 36 4.21 21.00 -5.21
CA ALA A 36 5.17 19.90 -5.22
C ALA A 36 4.51 18.52 -5.04
N HIS A 37 3.18 18.44 -4.91
CA HIS A 37 2.43 17.23 -4.60
C HIS A 37 2.92 16.50 -3.32
N ILE A 38 3.43 17.27 -2.34
CA ILE A 38 3.93 16.74 -1.06
C ILE A 38 2.84 16.94 0.00
N PRO A 39 2.26 15.86 0.56
CA PRO A 39 1.26 15.99 1.61
C PRO A 39 1.88 16.52 2.92
N PRO A 40 1.10 17.18 3.78
CA PRO A 40 1.55 17.54 5.13
C PRO A 40 2.09 16.33 5.90
N ILE A 41 3.16 16.54 6.67
CA ILE A 41 3.88 15.43 7.32
C ILE A 41 2.99 14.56 8.21
N VAL A 42 2.01 15.16 8.89
CA VAL A 42 1.08 14.45 9.77
C VAL A 42 0.24 13.46 8.96
N ASN A 43 -0.27 13.89 7.80
CA ASN A 43 -1.03 13.04 6.90
C ASN A 43 -0.16 11.93 6.33
N ARG A 44 1.10 12.24 5.98
CA ARG A 44 2.05 11.25 5.51
C ARG A 44 2.34 10.19 6.56
N LEU A 45 2.56 10.59 7.82
CA LEU A 45 2.78 9.67 8.93
C LEU A 45 1.55 8.80 9.17
N ASN A 46 0.34 9.38 9.19
CA ASN A 46 -0.90 8.63 9.34
C ASN A 46 -1.09 7.61 8.21
N HIS A 47 -0.81 8.00 6.96
CA HIS A 47 -0.88 7.10 5.81
C HIS A 47 0.15 5.97 5.89
N LEU A 48 1.37 6.25 6.35
CA LEU A 48 2.39 5.22 6.59
C LEU A 48 1.97 4.27 7.72
N SER A 49 1.43 4.79 8.82
CA SER A 49 0.90 3.99 9.92
C SER A 49 -0.27 3.12 9.48
N PHE A 50 -1.19 3.66 8.68
CA PHE A 50 -2.29 2.92 8.07
C PHE A 50 -1.76 1.80 7.18
N ASN A 51 -0.82 2.08 6.26
CA ASN A 51 -0.24 1.07 5.37
C ASN A 51 0.57 -0.01 6.11
N ALA A 52 1.21 0.34 7.22
CA ALA A 52 1.87 -0.65 8.06
C ALA A 52 0.84 -1.54 8.78
N ALA A 53 -0.22 -0.94 9.32
CA ALA A 53 -1.29 -1.66 9.99
C ALA A 53 -2.10 -2.55 9.02
N THR A 54 -2.36 -2.09 7.79
CA THR A 54 -3.01 -2.90 6.74
C THR A 54 -2.18 -4.14 6.44
N ARG A 55 -0.88 -3.99 6.19
CA ARG A 55 0.03 -5.12 5.92
C ARG A 55 0.04 -6.13 7.05
N LEU A 56 0.01 -5.66 8.31
CA LEU A 56 -0.07 -6.54 9.47
C LEU A 56 -1.41 -7.28 9.52
N ALA A 57 -2.51 -6.59 9.22
CA ALA A 57 -3.85 -7.17 9.23
C ALA A 57 -4.04 -8.22 8.11
N THR A 58 -3.42 -8.04 6.95
CA THR A 58 -3.51 -8.95 5.81
C THR A 58 -2.53 -10.12 5.86
N LEU A 59 -1.80 -10.32 6.96
CA LEU A 59 -0.76 -11.37 7.05
C LEU A 59 -1.34 -12.79 6.90
N PRO A 60 -0.61 -13.71 6.23
CA PRO A 60 -0.99 -15.11 6.17
C PRO A 60 -0.84 -15.82 7.53
N PRO A 61 -1.56 -16.93 7.75
CA PRO A 61 -1.43 -17.72 8.99
C PRO A 61 -0.05 -18.35 9.18
N SER A 62 0.76 -18.44 8.13
CA SER A 62 2.16 -18.87 8.21
C SER A 62 3.05 -17.85 8.92
N ASN A 63 2.67 -16.57 8.94
CA ASN A 63 3.47 -15.54 9.59
C ASN A 63 3.29 -15.58 11.12
N PRO A 64 4.37 -15.62 11.92
CA PRO A 64 4.26 -15.70 13.39
C PRO A 64 3.53 -14.50 14.02
N LEU A 65 3.57 -13.33 13.38
CA LEU A 65 2.93 -12.11 13.88
C LEU A 65 1.41 -12.12 13.67
N GLN A 66 0.88 -12.96 12.78
CA GLN A 66 -0.54 -12.98 12.43
C GLN A 66 -1.44 -13.23 13.65
N LYS A 67 -1.04 -14.15 14.54
CA LYS A 67 -1.79 -14.43 15.78
C LYS A 67 -1.83 -13.22 16.71
N LEU A 68 -0.71 -12.51 16.84
CA LEU A 68 -0.61 -11.33 17.70
C LEU A 68 -1.43 -10.18 17.11
N THR A 69 -1.30 -9.93 15.82
CA THR A 69 -2.06 -8.88 15.13
C THR A 69 -3.56 -9.14 15.24
N ARG A 70 -4.02 -10.38 14.98
CA ARG A 70 -5.43 -10.74 15.08
C ARG A 70 -6.01 -10.52 16.48
N ARG A 71 -5.23 -10.83 17.53
CA ARG A 71 -5.60 -10.52 18.92
C ARG A 71 -5.71 -9.01 19.15
N CYS A 72 -4.80 -8.22 18.58
CA CYS A 72 -4.82 -6.78 18.74
C CYS A 72 -5.99 -6.09 18.03
N VAL A 73 -6.39 -6.65 16.89
CA VAL A 73 -7.55 -6.21 16.11
C VAL A 73 -8.86 -6.58 16.80
N SER A 74 -8.99 -7.81 17.30
CA SER A 74 -10.26 -8.31 17.84
C SER A 74 -10.62 -7.75 19.21
N HIS A 75 -9.63 -7.40 20.03
CA HIS A 75 -9.87 -7.01 21.41
C HIS A 75 -8.92 -5.91 21.87
N VAL A 76 -9.46 -4.87 22.50
CA VAL A 76 -8.70 -3.83 23.17
C VAL A 76 -8.69 -4.12 24.68
N PRO A 77 -7.53 -4.41 25.30
CA PRO A 77 -7.44 -4.72 26.71
C PRO A 77 -7.69 -3.48 27.58
N ARG A 78 -8.22 -3.69 28.80
CA ARG A 78 -8.43 -2.60 29.78
C ARG A 78 -7.12 -2.03 30.34
N CYS A 79 -6.06 -2.84 30.42
CA CYS A 79 -4.77 -2.46 31.00
C CYS A 79 -3.62 -2.88 30.08
N HIS A 80 -2.48 -2.20 30.17
CA HIS A 80 -1.27 -2.46 29.38
C HIS A 80 -1.51 -2.50 27.87
N ARG A 81 -2.20 -1.47 27.37
CA ARG A 81 -2.47 -1.32 25.94
C ARG A 81 -1.14 -1.14 25.19
N SER A 82 -0.89 -2.03 24.24
CA SER A 82 0.26 -1.92 23.34
C SER A 82 -0.03 -0.91 22.24
N VAL A 83 1.05 -0.40 21.63
CA VAL A 83 0.96 0.51 20.48
C VAL A 83 0.16 -0.12 19.33
N LEU A 84 0.22 -1.44 19.15
CA LEU A 84 -0.59 -2.13 18.13
C LEU A 84 -2.10 -2.01 18.40
N HIS A 85 -2.52 -2.10 19.66
CA HIS A 85 -3.93 -1.89 20.00
C HIS A 85 -4.37 -0.44 19.78
N ASP A 86 -3.48 0.54 20.01
CA ASP A 86 -3.77 1.95 19.70
C ASP A 86 -3.90 2.16 18.19
N THR A 87 -2.98 1.59 17.39
CA THR A 87 -3.02 1.72 15.92
C THR A 87 -4.27 1.09 15.32
N PHE A 88 -4.68 -0.11 15.73
CA PHE A 88 -5.87 -0.76 15.17
C PHE A 88 -7.17 -0.09 15.61
N SER A 89 -7.21 0.47 16.82
CA SER A 89 -8.36 1.28 17.25
C SER A 89 -8.44 2.62 16.55
N ALA A 90 -7.32 3.21 16.15
CA ALA A 90 -7.30 4.43 15.35
C ALA A 90 -7.80 4.18 13.92
N PHE A 91 -7.72 2.93 13.42
CA PHE A 91 -8.14 2.55 12.08
C PHE A 91 -9.14 1.37 12.08
N PRO A 92 -10.41 1.61 12.48
CA PRO A 92 -11.44 0.55 12.57
C PRO A 92 -11.73 -0.19 11.26
N SER A 93 -11.44 0.45 10.11
CA SER A 93 -11.60 -0.12 8.77
C SER A 93 -10.73 -1.35 8.51
N LEU A 94 -9.71 -1.61 9.34
CA LEU A 94 -8.75 -2.70 9.17
C LEU A 94 -9.20 -4.04 9.77
N THR A 95 -10.43 -4.14 10.29
CA THR A 95 -10.88 -5.30 11.06
C THR A 95 -11.18 -6.53 10.18
N ASN A 96 -11.79 -6.33 9.01
CA ASN A 96 -12.27 -7.40 8.13
C ASN A 96 -11.59 -7.33 6.77
N LEU A 97 -10.27 -7.54 6.75
CA LEU A 97 -9.48 -7.56 5.52
C LEU A 97 -9.21 -8.99 5.06
N GLU A 98 -9.06 -9.15 3.75
CA GLU A 98 -8.60 -10.40 3.17
C GLU A 98 -7.16 -10.71 3.59
N THR A 99 -6.80 -12.00 3.53
CA THR A 99 -5.44 -12.44 3.79
C THR A 99 -4.65 -12.43 2.50
N ILE A 100 -3.60 -11.60 2.44
CA ILE A 100 -2.67 -11.58 1.32
C ILE A 100 -1.58 -12.60 1.63
N VAL A 101 -1.62 -13.73 0.93
CA VAL A 101 -0.48 -14.65 0.92
C VAL A 101 0.57 -14.04 0.00
N PRO A 102 1.74 -13.60 0.51
CA PRO A 102 2.85 -13.26 -0.36
C PRO A 102 3.32 -14.59 -0.95
N SER A 103 2.74 -14.97 -2.08
CA SER A 103 3.10 -16.21 -2.76
C SER A 103 4.57 -16.12 -3.13
N VAL A 104 5.41 -16.91 -2.46
CA VAL A 104 6.54 -17.49 -3.19
C VAL A 104 5.89 -18.58 -4.02
N LEU A 105 5.43 -18.22 -5.23
CA LEU A 105 5.08 -19.26 -6.19
C LEU A 105 6.32 -20.17 -6.26
N GLU A 106 6.11 -21.47 -6.12
CA GLU A 106 7.22 -22.41 -6.28
C GLU A 106 7.88 -22.15 -7.63
N THR A 107 9.20 -22.33 -7.75
CA THR A 107 9.91 -22.12 -9.02
C THR A 107 9.33 -23.01 -10.14
N THR A 108 8.65 -24.09 -9.76
CA THR A 108 7.94 -25.05 -10.61
C THR A 108 6.48 -24.69 -10.87
N TRP A 109 6.00 -23.55 -10.38
CA TRP A 109 4.62 -23.11 -10.59
C TRP A 109 4.36 -22.84 -12.07
N THR A 110 3.35 -23.51 -12.62
CA THR A 110 2.81 -23.23 -13.95
C THR A 110 1.48 -22.50 -13.81
N PRO A 111 1.23 -21.44 -14.61
CA PRO A 111 -0.04 -20.74 -14.57
C PRO A 111 -1.18 -21.68 -14.97
N SER A 112 -2.32 -21.52 -14.32
CA SER A 112 -3.55 -22.26 -14.64
C SER A 112 -4.20 -21.79 -15.95
N PHE A 113 -3.65 -20.77 -16.59
CA PHE A 113 -4.10 -20.23 -17.87
C PHE A 113 -2.98 -20.39 -18.91
N SER A 114 -3.39 -20.68 -20.14
CA SER A 114 -2.49 -20.62 -21.29
C SER A 114 -2.33 -19.15 -21.72
N HIS A 115 -1.10 -18.75 -22.04
CA HIS A 115 -0.85 -17.47 -22.69
C HIS A 115 -0.08 -17.72 -23.98
N GLN A 116 -0.47 -17.01 -25.03
CA GLN A 116 0.26 -16.98 -26.29
C GLN A 116 0.49 -15.52 -26.65
N ILE A 117 1.72 -15.23 -27.09
CA ILE A 117 2.10 -13.91 -27.57
C ILE A 117 2.32 -14.05 -29.07
N ALA A 118 1.34 -13.62 -29.84
CA ALA A 118 1.42 -13.59 -31.29
C ALA A 118 2.36 -12.46 -31.75
N THR A 119 3.15 -12.72 -32.78
CA THR A 119 4.08 -11.75 -33.37
C THR A 119 3.36 -10.61 -34.09
N ASP A 120 2.24 -10.91 -34.76
CA ASP A 120 1.48 -9.96 -35.56
C ASP A 120 -0.01 -9.95 -35.21
N LYS A 121 -0.67 -8.82 -35.46
CA LYS A 121 -2.13 -8.70 -35.28
C LYS A 121 -2.92 -9.74 -36.10
N ASN A 122 -2.47 -10.00 -37.32
CA ASN A 122 -3.16 -10.91 -38.23
C ASN A 122 -2.99 -12.39 -37.81
N THR A 123 -1.87 -12.74 -37.16
CA THR A 123 -1.68 -14.09 -36.62
C THR A 123 -2.50 -14.27 -35.35
N ALA A 124 -2.57 -13.25 -34.49
CA ALA A 124 -3.42 -13.25 -33.30
C ALA A 124 -4.90 -13.54 -33.61
N LEU A 125 -5.45 -12.92 -34.67
CA LEU A 125 -6.84 -13.14 -35.08
C LEU A 125 -7.11 -14.56 -35.58
N LYS A 126 -6.12 -15.19 -36.24
CA LYS A 126 -6.24 -16.59 -36.66
C LYS A 126 -6.18 -17.53 -35.47
N GLU A 127 -5.24 -17.31 -34.55
CA GLU A 127 -5.11 -18.12 -33.34
C GLU A 127 -6.36 -18.00 -32.45
N LEU A 128 -6.96 -16.80 -32.35
CA LEU A 128 -8.20 -16.58 -31.63
C LEU A 128 -9.34 -17.48 -32.11
N SER A 129 -9.44 -17.71 -33.43
CA SER A 129 -10.50 -18.59 -33.97
C SER A 129 -10.37 -20.06 -33.54
N ASN A 130 -9.20 -20.47 -33.03
CA ASN A 130 -8.98 -21.81 -32.50
C ASN A 130 -9.37 -21.95 -31.01
N TYR A 131 -9.58 -20.83 -30.31
CA TYR A 131 -9.99 -20.84 -28.90
C TYR A 131 -11.51 -20.79 -28.79
N SER A 132 -12.09 -21.72 -28.04
CA SER A 132 -13.53 -21.81 -27.78
C SER A 132 -13.86 -21.54 -26.30
N GLU A 133 -12.97 -20.86 -25.57
CA GLU A 133 -13.20 -20.57 -24.15
C GLU A 133 -14.09 -19.34 -23.93
N ASP A 134 -14.85 -19.36 -22.84
CA ASP A 134 -15.84 -18.32 -22.51
C ASP A 134 -15.21 -16.97 -22.12
N LEU A 135 -13.96 -16.95 -21.64
CA LEU A 135 -13.26 -15.74 -21.19
C LEU A 135 -11.87 -15.61 -21.83
N CYS A 136 -11.74 -14.71 -22.80
CA CYS A 136 -10.45 -14.30 -23.36
C CYS A 136 -10.11 -12.88 -22.93
N ILE A 137 -8.89 -12.69 -22.38
CA ILE A 137 -8.37 -11.38 -21.98
C ILE A 137 -7.30 -10.97 -23.00
N PHE A 138 -7.47 -9.80 -23.61
CA PHE A 138 -6.50 -9.21 -24.53
C PHE A 138 -5.75 -8.08 -23.80
N SER A 139 -4.43 -8.18 -23.75
CA SER A 139 -3.56 -7.12 -23.26
C SER A 139 -2.64 -6.68 -24.39
N ASP A 140 -2.67 -5.41 -24.75
CA ASP A 140 -1.56 -4.78 -25.45
C ASP A 140 -0.50 -4.42 -24.41
N GLY A 141 0.72 -4.92 -24.57
CA GLY A 141 1.79 -4.73 -23.59
C GLY A 141 2.38 -3.31 -23.63
N SER A 142 1.60 -2.30 -23.23
CA SER A 142 2.03 -0.90 -23.11
C SER A 142 2.82 -0.62 -21.85
#